data_AF-A0A847UIS7-F1
#
_entry.id   AF-A0A847UIS7-F1
#
_cell.length_a   1.000
_cell.length_b   1.000
_cell.length_c   1.000
_cell.angle_alpha   90.00
_cell.angle_beta   90.00
_cell.angle_gamma   90.00
#
_symmetry.space_group_name_H-M   'P 1'
#
loop_
_entity.id
_entity.type
_entity.pdbx_description
1 polymer ?
#
loop_
_entity_poly.entity_id
_entity_poly.type
_entity_poly.pdbx_seq_one_letter_code
_entity_poly.pdbx_strand_id
1 'polypeptide(L)'
;MTDIFAIRSQRQRQVVVGALLVYVALFVTELSTTNPYAGPLSDLLIGVLVLLACGVGTRRISRARETEPVAVALVATLGIAGLSIAYQGLAGFELVQRVRLIDTVGSFALLVAVGLYFYDQYA
;
A
#
# COMPACT_ATOMS: atom_id res chain seq x y z
N MET A 1 -19.82 -4.84 -10.70
CA MET A 1 -19.13 -4.35 -9.49
C MET A 1 -18.36 -3.07 -9.80
N THR A 2 -18.29 -2.14 -8.85
CA THR A 2 -17.56 -0.86 -9.01
C THR A 2 -16.21 -0.97 -8.33
N ASP A 3 -15.12 -1.03 -9.11
CA ASP A 3 -13.76 -1.06 -8.56
C ASP A 3 -13.54 0.15 -7.61
N ILE A 4 -13.26 -0.20 -6.36
CA ILE A 4 -13.12 0.71 -5.23
C ILE A 4 -11.77 1.43 -5.27
N PHE A 5 -10.79 0.90 -5.99
CA PHE A 5 -9.49 1.51 -6.23
C PHE A 5 -9.37 2.14 -7.62
N ALA A 6 -10.42 2.08 -8.44
CA ALA A 6 -10.42 2.69 -9.75
C ALA A 6 -9.96 4.16 -9.70
N ILE A 7 -8.96 4.47 -10.53
CA ILE A 7 -8.46 5.81 -10.78
C ILE A 7 -9.49 6.53 -11.65
N ARG A 8 -10.26 7.43 -11.06
CA ARG A 8 -11.39 8.10 -11.76
C ARG A 8 -11.06 9.51 -12.23
N SER A 9 -9.93 10.08 -11.82
CA SER A 9 -9.54 11.44 -12.21
C SER A 9 -8.11 11.53 -12.71
N GLN A 10 -7.85 12.50 -13.59
CA GLN A 10 -6.51 12.76 -14.12
C GLN A 10 -5.52 13.18 -13.03
N ARG A 11 -5.98 13.91 -11.99
CA ARG A 11 -5.15 14.24 -10.83
C ARG A 11 -4.74 12.99 -10.04
N GLN A 12 -5.67 12.06 -9.77
CA GLN A 12 -5.33 10.79 -9.14
C GLN A 12 -4.32 10.00 -9.96
N ARG A 13 -4.49 9.96 -11.30
CA ARG A 13 -3.54 9.30 -12.19
C ARG A 13 -2.15 9.92 -12.11
N GLN A 14 -2.06 11.25 -12.13
CA GLN A 14 -0.79 11.96 -12.00
C GLN A 14 -0.11 11.70 -10.66
N VAL A 15 -0.86 11.65 -9.55
CA VAL A 15 -0.31 11.32 -8.23
C VAL A 15 0.23 9.90 -8.21
N VAL A 16 -0.52 8.92 -8.70
CA VAL A 16 -0.08 7.51 -8.75
C VAL A 16 1.16 7.36 -9.64
N VAL A 17 1.15 7.94 -10.84
CA VAL A 17 2.30 7.88 -11.75
C VAL A 17 3.52 8.61 -11.18
N GLY A 18 3.34 9.79 -10.59
CA GLY A 18 4.42 10.53 -9.94
C GLY A 18 5.03 9.76 -8.78
N ALA A 19 4.19 9.14 -7.94
CA ALA A 19 4.63 8.27 -6.87
C ALA A 19 5.39 7.03 -7.38
N LEU A 20 4.92 6.41 -8.47
CA LEU A 20 5.59 5.29 -9.11
C LEU A 20 6.98 5.70 -9.64
N LEU A 21 7.09 6.89 -10.24
CA LEU A 21 8.37 7.43 -10.71
C LEU A 21 9.35 7.68 -9.56
N VAL A 22 8.88 8.23 -8.44
CA VAL A 22 9.71 8.43 -7.24
C VAL A 22 10.17 7.09 -6.67
N TYR A 23 9.27 6.11 -6.59
CA TYR A 23 9.64 4.76 -6.16
C TYR A 23 10.70 4.14 -7.06
N VAL A 24 10.53 4.19 -8.38
CA VAL A 24 11.52 3.69 -9.34
C VAL A 24 12.87 4.42 -9.20
N ALA A 25 12.85 5.74 -9.00
CA ALA A 25 14.07 6.51 -8.77
C ALA A 25 14.80 6.07 -7.49
N LEU A 26 14.07 5.85 -6.39
CA LEU A 26 14.63 5.35 -5.14
C LEU A 26 15.18 3.93 -5.29
N PHE A 27 14.46 3.06 -5.99
CA PHE A 27 14.90 1.69 -6.28
C PHE A 27 16.16 1.64 -7.14
N VAL A 28 16.23 2.46 -8.19
CA VAL A 28 17.45 2.61 -9.00
C VAL A 28 18.59 3.15 -8.15
N THR A 29 18.31 4.10 -7.25
CA THR A 29 19.32 4.65 -6.34
C THR A 29 19.83 3.56 -5.40
N GLU A 30 18.97 2.73 -4.83
CA GLU A 30 19.37 1.60 -3.97
C GLU A 30 20.23 0.57 -4.72
N LEU A 31 19.90 0.28 -5.99
CA LEU A 31 20.68 -0.67 -6.80
C LEU A 31 22.03 -0.09 -7.28
N SER A 32 22.05 1.20 -7.60
CA SER A 32 23.22 1.86 -8.20
C SER A 32 24.14 2.51 -7.17
N THR A 33 23.63 2.79 -5.97
CA THR A 33 24.38 3.39 -4.87
C THR A 33 24.21 2.53 -3.62
N THR A 34 25.29 2.33 -2.87
CA THR A 34 25.25 1.73 -1.52
C THR A 34 24.68 2.71 -0.48
N ASN A 35 23.66 3.49 -0.87
CA ASN A 35 23.00 4.43 0.03
C ASN A 35 22.06 3.67 0.97
N PRO A 36 22.35 3.60 2.29
CA PRO A 36 21.58 2.81 3.23
C PRO A 36 20.14 3.34 3.43
N TYR A 37 19.83 4.56 2.98
CA TYR A 37 18.53 5.20 3.19
C TYR A 37 17.56 5.05 2.03
N ALA A 38 18.02 4.60 0.85
CA ALA A 38 17.18 4.52 -0.35
C ALA A 38 16.03 3.51 -0.18
N GLY A 39 16.32 2.30 0.32
CA GLY A 39 15.32 1.28 0.63
C GLY A 39 14.30 1.74 1.69
N PRO A 40 14.74 2.18 2.88
CA PRO A 40 13.85 2.68 3.93
C PRO A 40 12.94 3.85 3.50
N LEU A 41 13.44 4.78 2.66
CA LEU A 41 12.62 5.84 2.07
C LEU A 41 11.56 5.28 1.12
N SER A 42 11.91 4.28 0.32
CA SER A 42 10.99 3.66 -0.62
C SER A 42 9.85 2.94 0.11
N ASP A 43 10.16 2.24 1.21
CA ASP A 43 9.18 1.58 2.06
C ASP A 43 8.24 2.59 2.72
N LEU A 44 8.76 3.69 3.28
CA LEU A 44 7.92 4.76 3.83
C LEU A 44 7.00 5.36 2.78
N LEU A 45 7.52 5.62 1.58
CA LEU A 45 6.74 6.19 0.48
C LEU A 45 5.60 5.24 0.08
N ILE A 46 5.89 3.96 -0.13
CA ILE A 46 4.86 2.95 -0.44
C ILE A 46 3.84 2.85 0.69
N GLY A 47 4.30 2.72 1.94
CA GLY A 47 3.42 2.60 3.10
C GLY A 47 2.44 3.77 3.19
N VAL A 48 2.92 5.01 3.04
CA VAL A 48 2.06 6.19 3.04
C VAL A 48 1.05 6.17 1.89
N LEU A 49 1.46 5.81 0.67
CA LEU A 49 0.57 5.76 -0.48
C LEU A 49 -0.53 4.70 -0.32
N VAL A 50 -0.17 3.52 0.19
CA VAL A 50 -1.13 2.45 0.47
C VAL A 50 -2.13 2.89 1.53
N LEU A 51 -1.68 3.56 2.59
CA LEU A 51 -2.58 4.09 3.63
C LEU A 51 -3.51 5.18 3.10
N LEU A 52 -3.01 6.07 2.24
CA LEU A 52 -3.85 7.06 1.56
C LEU A 52 -4.90 6.39 0.65
N ALA A 53 -4.51 5.34 -0.09
CA ALA A 53 -5.42 4.56 -0.91
C ALA A 53 -6.50 3.86 -0.05
N CYS A 54 -6.13 3.30 1.11
CA CYS A 54 -7.08 2.76 2.08
C CYS A 54 -8.04 3.83 2.62
N GLY A 55 -7.54 5.04 2.87
CA GLY A 55 -8.36 6.20 3.25
C GLY A 55 -9.38 6.59 2.17
N VAL A 56 -9.02 6.47 0.89
CA VAL A 56 -9.96 6.68 -0.23
C VAL A 56 -10.96 5.52 -0.32
N GLY A 57 -10.50 4.28 -0.16
CA GLY A 57 -11.35 3.08 -0.18
C GLY A 57 -12.40 3.09 0.92
N THR A 58 -12.00 3.34 2.17
CA THR A 58 -12.92 3.48 3.32
C THR A 58 -13.96 4.57 3.09
N ARG A 59 -13.58 5.75 2.56
CA ARG A 59 -14.53 6.82 2.22
C ARG A 59 -15.51 6.45 1.11
N ARG A 60 -15.11 5.56 0.19
CA ARG A 60 -15.99 5.05 -0.88
C ARG A 60 -16.98 4.03 -0.31
N ILE A 61 -16.50 3.11 0.53
CA ILE A 61 -17.34 2.12 1.22
C ILE A 61 -18.39 2.82 2.10
N SER A 62 -18.00 3.82 2.89
CA SER A 62 -18.94 4.51 3.78
C SER A 62 -20.01 5.34 3.05
N ARG A 63 -19.80 5.64 1.77
CA ARG A 63 -20.78 6.34 0.92
C ARG A 63 -21.62 5.37 0.08
N ALA A 64 -21.25 4.10 0.00
CA ALA A 64 -22.03 3.10 -0.70
C ALA A 64 -23.31 2.81 0.11
N ARG A 65 -24.43 2.64 -0.61
CA ARG A 65 -25.73 2.34 0.00
C ARG A 65 -25.79 0.94 0.61
N GLU A 66 -24.97 0.03 0.07
CA GLU A 66 -24.79 -1.33 0.53
C GLU A 66 -23.31 -1.55 0.83
N THR A 67 -23.02 -2.05 2.03
CA THR A 67 -21.67 -2.34 2.46
C THR A 67 -21.26 -3.72 1.93
N GLU A 68 -20.39 -3.74 0.93
CA GLU A 68 -19.82 -5.00 0.44
C GLU A 68 -18.75 -5.52 1.44
N PRO A 69 -18.90 -6.73 2.01
CA PRO A 69 -17.95 -7.24 3.01
C PRO A 69 -16.57 -7.53 2.42
N VAL A 70 -16.51 -7.92 1.14
CA VAL A 70 -15.26 -8.18 0.40
C VAL A 70 -14.44 -6.89 0.28
N ALA A 71 -15.09 -5.78 -0.07
CA ALA A 71 -14.48 -4.46 -0.12
C ALA A 71 -13.85 -4.02 1.20
N VAL A 72 -14.58 -4.22 2.31
CA VAL A 72 -14.09 -3.89 3.66
C VAL A 72 -12.88 -4.76 4.00
N ALA A 73 -12.97 -6.07 3.75
CA ALA A 73 -11.88 -7.00 4.01
C ALA A 73 -10.62 -6.64 3.20
N LEU A 74 -10.79 -6.27 1.93
CA LEU A 74 -9.70 -5.87 1.05
C LEU A 74 -9.02 -4.58 1.56
N VAL A 75 -9.80 -3.55 1.90
CA VAL A 75 -9.24 -2.30 2.46
C VAL A 75 -8.54 -2.55 3.80
N ALA A 76 -9.08 -3.44 4.64
CA ALA A 76 -8.47 -3.79 5.92
C ALA A 76 -7.14 -4.53 5.75
N THR A 77 -7.08 -5.56 4.89
CA THR A 77 -5.84 -6.33 4.64
C THR A 77 -4.78 -5.49 3.94
N LEU A 78 -5.19 -4.66 2.97
CA LEU A 78 -4.29 -3.69 2.33
C LEU A 78 -3.76 -2.66 3.35
N GLY A 79 -4.60 -2.23 4.30
CA GLY A 79 -4.19 -1.33 5.38
C GLY A 79 -3.16 -1.95 6.31
N ILE A 80 -3.33 -3.22 6.68
CA ILE A 80 -2.35 -3.98 7.48
C ILE A 80 -1.01 -4.09 6.73
N ALA A 81 -1.06 -4.41 5.43
CA ALA A 81 0.13 -4.45 4.59
C ALA A 81 0.83 -3.08 4.53
N GLY A 82 0.08 -2.00 4.29
CA GLY A 82 0.61 -0.63 4.24
C GLY A 82 1.25 -0.19 5.56
N LEU A 83 0.65 -0.53 6.71
CA LEU A 83 1.22 -0.27 8.03
C LEU A 83 2.53 -1.06 8.25
N SER A 84 2.56 -2.33 7.86
CA SER A 84 3.76 -3.16 7.99
C SER A 84 4.92 -2.61 7.13
N ILE A 85 4.65 -2.22 5.89
CA ILE A 85 5.66 -1.61 5.00
C ILE A 85 6.16 -0.28 5.58
N ALA A 86 5.26 0.59 6.06
CA ALA A 86 5.67 1.84 6.71
C ALA A 86 6.54 1.58 7.95
N TYR A 87 6.20 0.55 8.75
CA TYR A 87 7.00 0.15 9.90
C TYR A 87 8.40 -0.34 9.50
N GLN A 88 8.52 -1.09 8.41
CA GLN A 88 9.82 -1.53 7.88
C GLN A 88 10.69 -0.35 7.46
N GLY A 89 10.09 0.65 6.80
CA GLY A 89 10.77 1.90 6.48
C GLY A 89 11.30 2.60 7.74
N LEU A 90 10.46 2.75 8.78
CA LEU A 90 10.91 3.33 10.07
C LEU A 90 12.01 2.52 10.74
N ALA A 91 11.90 1.19 10.74
CA ALA A 91 12.91 0.30 11.30
C ALA A 91 14.23 0.33 10.52
N GLY A 92 14.16 0.60 9.21
CA GLY A 92 15.34 0.81 8.35
C GLY A 92 16.10 2.09 8.67
N PHE A 93 15.45 3.08 9.29
CA PHE A 93 16.08 4.27 9.86
C PHE A 93 16.53 4.11 11.33
N GLU A 94 16.44 2.90 11.88
CA GLU A 94 16.70 2.61 13.31
C GLU A 94 15.79 3.40 14.28
N LEU A 95 14.68 3.96 13.80
CA LEU A 95 13.71 4.70 14.62
C LEU A 95 12.88 3.77 15.51
N VAL A 96 12.71 2.50 15.08
CA VAL A 96 11.94 1.48 15.79
C VAL A 96 12.67 0.13 15.67
N GLN A 97 12.52 -0.73 16.69
CA GLN A 97 13.12 -2.06 16.68
C GLN A 97 12.53 -2.94 15.57
N ARG A 98 13.38 -3.62 14.79
CA ARG A 98 12.89 -4.51 13.72
C ARG A 98 12.27 -5.78 14.31
N VAL A 99 10.96 -5.98 14.10
CA VAL A 99 10.22 -7.17 14.52
C VAL A 99 9.86 -8.02 13.30
N ARG A 100 10.46 -9.21 13.16
CA ARG A 100 10.22 -10.13 12.03
C ARG A 100 8.76 -10.53 11.86
N LEU A 101 8.01 -10.62 12.97
CA LEU A 101 6.60 -10.99 12.93
C LEU A 101 5.77 -10.00 12.11
N ILE A 102 6.08 -8.70 12.19
CA ILE A 102 5.35 -7.64 11.48
C ILE A 102 5.52 -7.78 9.97
N ASP A 103 6.71 -8.17 9.53
CA ASP A 103 7.02 -8.42 8.12
C ASP A 103 6.21 -9.60 7.55
N THR A 104 6.21 -10.74 8.26
CA THR A 104 5.41 -11.90 7.86
C THR A 104 3.92 -11.57 7.80
N VAL A 105 3.41 -10.84 8.78
CA VAL A 105 1.99 -10.42 8.82
C VAL A 105 1.68 -9.49 7.66
N GLY A 106 2.55 -8.53 7.35
CA GLY A 106 2.38 -7.60 6.23
C GLY A 106 2.34 -8.33 4.89
N SER A 107 3.29 -9.24 4.67
CA SER A 107 3.37 -10.05 3.45
C SER A 107 2.14 -10.95 3.28
N PHE A 108 1.69 -11.60 4.35
CA PHE A 108 0.48 -12.42 4.33
C PHE A 108 -0.78 -11.57 4.06
N ALA A 109 -0.89 -10.41 4.70
CA ALA A 109 -1.99 -9.49 4.48
C ALA A 109 -2.04 -8.99 3.03
N LEU A 110 -0.88 -8.72 2.42
CA LEU A 110 -0.78 -8.32 1.02
C LEU A 110 -1.23 -9.45 0.08
N LEU A 111 -0.83 -10.69 0.36
CA LEU A 111 -1.29 -11.85 -0.41
C LEU A 111 -2.81 -12.05 -0.32
N VAL A 112 -3.39 -11.90 0.87
CA VAL A 112 -4.85 -11.95 1.06
C VAL A 112 -5.53 -10.79 0.32
N ALA A 113 -4.99 -9.58 0.39
CA ALA A 113 -5.53 -8.41 -0.32
C ALA A 113 -5.56 -8.63 -1.84
N VAL A 114 -4.48 -9.20 -2.40
CA VAL A 114 -4.42 -9.58 -3.82
C VAL A 114 -5.47 -10.64 -4.15
N GLY A 115 -5.59 -11.69 -3.35
CA GLY A 115 -6.60 -12.73 -3.55
C GLY A 115 -8.03 -12.18 -3.51
N LEU A 116 -8.33 -11.28 -2.56
CA LEU A 116 -9.62 -10.61 -2.46
C LEU A 116 -9.88 -9.68 -3.65
N TYR A 117 -8.87 -8.96 -4.14
CA TYR A 117 -9.01 -8.11 -5.32
C TYR A 117 -9.34 -8.93 -6.58
N PHE A 118 -8.65 -10.06 -6.79
CA PHE A 118 -8.98 -10.96 -7.89
C PHE A 118 -10.37 -11.57 -7.73
N TYR A 119 -10.75 -11.96 -6.52
CA TYR A 119 -12.11 -12.43 -6.27
C TYR A 119 -13.17 -11.37 -6.61
N ASP A 120 -12.97 -10.13 -6.16
CA ASP A 120 -13.89 -9.01 -6.42
C ASP A 120 -14.01 -8.63 -7.91
N GLN A 121 -12.96 -8.84 -8.70
CA GLN A 121 -13.00 -8.51 -10.13
C GLN A 121 -13.52 -9.62 -11.04
N TYR A 122 -13.36 -10.89 -10.65
CA TYR A 122 -13.58 -12.03 -11.54
C TYR A 122 -14.66 -13.03 -11.07
N ALA A 123 -15.20 -12.88 -9.86
CA ALA A 123 -16.33 -13.67 -9.36
C ALA A 123 -17.67 -12.95 -9.59
#